data_AF-A0A7S0MG03-F1
#
_entry.id   AF-A0A7S0MG03-F1
#
_cell.length_a   1.000
_cell.length_b   1.000
_cell.length_c   1.000
_cell.angle_alpha   90.00
_cell.angle_beta   90.00
_cell.angle_gamma   90.00
#
_symmetry.space_group_name_H-M   'P 1'
#
loop_
_entity.id
_entity.type
_entity.pdbx_description
1 polymer ?
#
loop_
_entity_poly.entity_id
_entity_poly.type
_entity_poly.pdbx_seq_one_letter_code
_entity_poly.pdbx_strand_id
1 'polypeptide(L)'
;EMIRSQAQCATIIFATEHPHHVLECDGELYDILGYSADEVVGRSIKFLFGPGTDLTKVNASIKGACFLVSNSIDTMVYGRDGVSHNVLLTCASRCLLSSSCHLAFVFETGPHVCPTRTLRTASAGQKFVEKSKIQFTHEIFDRVCIAQNVRFSHTEKCRCFTPSATVQYLPFCDDFGPMKLASVIEFITLLEKELASHSSKIVYCVEEGARNLTNAVFLLGAYLILMLDLSTDHVLGRFGWLDEGAIEAFRDATFSEPDYALTLEDCWRGLERGKAAGWIRRPSGPAPWLWGRIDMRAYSHWDDPLNGDLHMVVPGKLVALRGPRDLPCGDHADAGG
;
A
#
# COMPACT_ATOMS: atom_id res chain seq x y z
N GLU A 1 47.49 0.44 18.89
CA GLU A 1 46.13 -0.10 18.64
C GLU A 1 45.13 1.00 18.91
N MET A 2 44.39 1.44 17.89
CA MET A 2 43.38 2.48 18.03
C MET A 2 42.03 1.76 17.90
N ILE A 3 41.42 1.45 19.04
CA ILE A 3 40.09 0.82 19.11
C ILE A 3 39.11 1.81 18.49
N ARG A 4 38.73 1.59 17.23
CA ARG A 4 37.58 2.26 16.63
C ARG A 4 36.35 1.71 17.36
N SER A 5 35.72 2.49 18.24
CA SER A 5 34.39 2.14 18.75
C SER A 5 33.43 2.20 17.56
N GLN A 6 33.14 1.06 16.96
CA GLN A 6 32.10 0.96 15.95
C GLN A 6 30.76 1.12 16.65
N ALA A 7 29.96 2.09 16.21
CA ALA A 7 28.56 2.18 16.61
C ALA A 7 27.87 0.86 16.19
N GLN A 8 27.27 0.17 17.14
CA GLN A 8 26.54 -1.08 16.91
C GLN A 8 25.15 -0.73 16.38
N CYS A 9 24.72 -1.39 15.31
CA CYS A 9 23.46 -1.12 14.65
C CYS A 9 22.69 -2.41 14.47
N ALA A 10 21.44 -2.47 14.94
CA ALA A 10 20.60 -3.65 14.74
C ALA A 10 19.29 -3.26 14.05
N THR A 11 18.65 -4.22 13.37
CA THR A 11 17.37 -4.00 12.68
C THR A 11 16.33 -5.04 13.08
N ILE A 12 15.10 -4.59 13.27
CA ILE A 12 13.91 -5.46 13.38
C ILE A 12 12.96 -5.14 12.23
N ILE A 13 12.39 -6.18 11.64
CA ILE A 13 11.26 -6.09 10.73
C ILE A 13 10.03 -6.57 11.49
N PHE A 14 8.97 -5.75 11.51
CA PHE A 14 7.75 -6.06 12.25
C PHE A 14 6.50 -5.76 11.43
N ALA A 15 5.40 -6.45 11.72
CA ALA A 15 4.13 -6.28 11.04
C ALA A 15 3.50 -4.91 11.34
N THR A 16 2.94 -4.26 10.32
CA THR A 16 2.27 -2.96 10.43
C THR A 16 0.95 -3.03 11.19
N GLU A 17 0.31 -4.20 11.21
CA GLU A 17 -0.89 -4.46 12.01
C GLU A 17 -0.58 -4.52 13.51
N HIS A 18 -1.49 -4.03 14.35
CA HIS A 18 -1.36 -4.15 15.80
C HIS A 18 -1.61 -5.63 16.19
N PRO A 19 -0.77 -6.27 17.03
CA PRO A 19 0.16 -5.72 18.02
C PRO A 19 1.63 -5.54 17.57
N HIS A 20 1.91 -5.43 16.26
CA HIS A 20 3.25 -5.24 15.69
C HIS A 20 4.19 -6.40 15.99
N HIS A 21 3.85 -7.58 15.47
CA HIS A 21 4.65 -8.80 15.65
C HIS A 21 5.98 -8.70 14.89
N VAL A 22 7.08 -9.15 15.50
CA VAL A 22 8.38 -9.26 14.84
C VAL A 22 8.32 -10.37 13.79
N LEU A 23 8.69 -10.04 12.57
CA LEU A 23 8.78 -10.97 11.45
C LEU A 23 10.22 -11.45 11.27
N GLU A 24 11.18 -10.54 11.41
CA GLU A 24 12.60 -10.82 11.26
C GLU A 24 13.41 -9.90 12.17
N CYS A 25 14.58 -10.35 12.61
CA CYS A 25 15.47 -9.59 13.46
C CYS A 25 16.93 -9.89 13.10
N ASP A 26 17.74 -8.84 13.11
CA ASP A 26 19.18 -8.92 12.90
C ASP A 26 19.87 -9.67 14.06
N GLY A 27 20.89 -10.45 13.74
CA GLY A 27 21.68 -11.21 14.70
C GLY A 27 22.39 -10.31 15.71
N GLU A 28 22.82 -9.12 15.29
CA GLU A 28 23.44 -8.14 16.18
C GLU A 28 22.50 -7.72 17.33
N LEU A 29 21.17 -7.73 17.13
CA LEU A 29 20.23 -7.42 18.20
C LEU A 29 20.27 -8.48 19.32
N TYR A 30 20.39 -9.76 18.94
CA TYR A 30 20.45 -10.88 19.89
C TYR A 30 21.68 -10.76 20.77
N ASP A 31 22.82 -10.40 20.18
CA ASP A 31 24.08 -10.21 20.90
C ASP A 31 24.04 -9.02 21.86
N ILE A 32 23.40 -7.90 21.45
CA ILE A 32 23.36 -6.67 22.25
C ILE A 32 22.34 -6.75 23.39
N LEU A 33 21.14 -7.27 23.10
CA LEU A 33 20.01 -7.28 24.04
C LEU A 33 19.82 -8.62 24.75
N GLY A 34 20.58 -9.65 24.38
CA GLY A 34 20.59 -10.96 25.06
C GLY A 34 19.35 -11.83 24.81
N TYR A 35 18.55 -11.52 23.79
CA TYR A 35 17.41 -12.34 23.39
C TYR A 35 17.80 -13.43 22.40
N SER A 36 17.09 -14.56 22.41
CA SER A 36 17.18 -15.55 21.33
C SER A 36 16.14 -15.31 20.23
N ALA A 37 16.35 -15.89 19.04
CA ALA A 37 15.40 -15.78 17.93
C ALA A 37 14.00 -16.28 18.30
N ASP A 38 13.89 -17.41 19.00
CA ASP A 38 12.63 -18.02 19.43
C ASP A 38 11.87 -17.16 20.46
N GLU A 39 12.57 -16.29 21.19
CA GLU A 39 11.97 -15.37 22.16
C GLU A 39 11.47 -14.07 21.52
N VAL A 40 11.88 -13.79 20.27
CA VAL A 40 11.66 -12.50 19.61
C VAL A 40 10.70 -12.64 18.42
N VAL A 41 10.95 -13.58 17.51
CA VAL A 41 10.14 -13.74 16.29
C VAL A 41 8.71 -14.15 16.67
N GLY A 42 7.73 -13.49 16.07
CA GLY A 42 6.31 -13.68 16.36
C GLY A 42 5.82 -12.94 17.61
N ARG A 43 6.68 -12.29 18.40
CA ARG A 43 6.26 -11.47 19.56
C ARG A 43 6.02 -10.02 19.18
N SER A 44 5.18 -9.32 19.94
CA SER A 44 5.01 -7.88 19.79
C SER A 44 6.32 -7.15 20.11
N ILE A 45 6.73 -6.19 19.27
CA ILE A 45 7.93 -5.35 19.49
C ILE A 45 7.95 -4.63 20.85
N LYS A 46 6.82 -4.57 21.56
CA LYS A 46 6.72 -4.02 22.92
C LYS A 46 7.64 -4.68 23.93
N PHE A 47 8.16 -5.88 23.69
CA PHE A 47 9.12 -6.53 24.58
C PHE A 47 10.41 -5.71 24.78
N LEU A 48 10.73 -4.82 23.84
CA LEU A 48 11.90 -3.94 23.90
C LEU A 48 11.67 -2.69 24.76
N PHE A 49 10.41 -2.38 25.08
CA PHE A 49 10.05 -1.10 25.69
C PHE A 49 9.75 -1.28 27.18
N GLY A 50 10.31 -0.40 27.99
CA GLY A 50 10.22 -0.45 29.45
C GLY A 50 9.85 0.90 30.06
N PRO A 51 9.98 1.07 31.39
CA PRO A 51 9.48 2.23 32.13
C PRO A 51 10.01 3.59 31.66
N GLY A 52 11.23 3.63 31.12
CA GLY A 52 11.84 4.84 30.61
C GLY A 52 11.70 5.05 29.09
N THR A 53 11.06 4.13 28.37
CA THR A 53 10.79 4.29 26.93
C THR A 53 9.66 5.30 26.72
N ASP A 54 9.89 6.34 25.92
CA ASP A 54 8.83 7.27 25.51
C ASP A 54 7.95 6.61 24.44
N LEU A 55 6.97 5.83 24.90
CA LEU A 55 6.04 5.10 24.03
C LEU A 55 5.21 6.04 23.14
N THR A 56 4.98 7.28 23.55
CA THR A 56 4.25 8.26 22.73
C THR A 56 5.04 8.60 21.47
N LYS A 57 6.34 8.88 21.63
CA LYS A 57 7.24 9.13 20.48
C LYS A 57 7.42 7.89 19.62
N VAL A 58 7.60 6.72 20.23
CA VAL A 58 7.76 5.45 19.49
C VAL A 58 6.52 5.15 18.66
N ASN A 59 5.32 5.23 19.24
CA ASN A 59 4.07 4.98 18.52
C ASN A 59 3.83 6.02 17.41
N ALA A 60 4.17 7.30 17.65
CA ALA A 60 4.09 8.33 16.62
C ALA A 60 5.06 8.07 15.46
N SER A 61 6.27 7.59 15.75
CA SER A 61 7.28 7.21 14.76
C SER A 61 6.81 6.00 13.93
N ILE A 62 6.30 4.94 14.57
CA ILE A 62 5.73 3.78 13.88
C ILE A 62 4.55 4.19 12.99
N LYS A 63 3.63 5.00 13.53
CA LYS A 63 2.47 5.49 12.78
C LYS A 63 2.92 6.31 11.56
N GLY A 64 3.90 7.21 11.74
CA GLY A 64 4.48 7.98 10.65
C GLY A 64 5.11 7.09 9.57
N ALA A 65 5.86 6.06 9.97
CA ALA A 65 6.48 5.11 9.06
C ALA A 65 5.45 4.31 8.24
N CYS A 66 4.30 3.94 8.82
CA CYS A 66 3.18 3.34 8.07
C CYS A 66 2.64 4.26 6.96
N PHE A 67 2.80 5.59 7.10
CA PHE A 67 2.47 6.58 6.08
C PHE A 67 3.70 7.06 5.27
N LEU A 68 4.77 6.26 5.19
CA LEU A 68 6.06 6.55 4.54
C LEU A 68 6.85 7.74 5.09
N VAL A 69 6.50 8.24 6.27
CA VAL A 69 7.28 9.28 6.92
C VAL A 69 8.33 8.61 7.79
N SER A 70 9.56 8.49 7.27
CA SER A 70 10.70 8.03 8.07
C SER A 70 11.13 9.12 9.04
N ASN A 71 11.29 8.78 10.31
CA ASN A 71 11.86 9.66 11.31
C ASN A 71 12.76 8.89 12.27
N SER A 72 13.61 9.63 12.98
CA SER A 72 14.48 9.11 14.02
C SER A 72 14.16 9.80 15.34
N ILE A 73 14.11 9.02 16.41
CA ILE A 73 13.85 9.50 17.77
C ILE A 73 14.88 8.92 18.73
N ASP A 74 15.32 9.72 19.69
CA ASP A 74 16.09 9.22 20.83
C ASP A 74 15.13 8.59 21.83
N THR A 75 15.39 7.33 22.20
CA THR A 75 14.59 6.60 23.20
C THR A 75 15.43 5.54 23.89
N MET A 76 14.84 4.83 24.85
CA MET A 76 15.45 3.71 25.55
C MET A 76 14.80 2.39 25.16
N VAL A 77 15.63 1.34 25.02
CA VAL A 77 15.19 -0.05 24.89
C VAL A 77 15.81 -0.91 25.98
N TYR A 78 15.19 -2.06 26.25
CA TYR A 78 15.58 -2.93 27.36
C TYR A 78 15.98 -4.32 26.86
N GLY A 79 17.15 -4.78 27.32
CA GLY A 79 17.63 -6.14 27.13
C GLY A 79 16.85 -7.14 27.96
N ARG A 80 17.08 -8.43 27.69
CA ARG A 80 16.45 -9.57 28.39
C ARG A 80 16.75 -9.57 29.89
N ASP A 81 17.91 -9.05 30.27
CA ASP A 81 18.37 -8.89 31.66
C ASP A 81 17.79 -7.65 32.36
N GLY A 82 17.01 -6.83 31.64
CA GLY A 82 16.43 -5.59 32.13
C GLY A 82 17.36 -4.38 32.05
N VAL A 83 18.56 -4.52 31.46
CA VAL A 83 19.47 -3.39 31.25
C VAL A 83 18.90 -2.47 30.17
N SER A 84 18.90 -1.17 30.45
CA SER A 84 18.44 -0.14 29.51
C SER A 84 19.59 0.34 28.62
N HIS A 85 19.28 0.53 27.33
CA HIS A 85 20.20 1.08 26.34
C HIS A 85 19.59 2.33 25.70
N ASN A 86 20.35 3.42 25.64
CA ASN A 86 19.98 4.59 24.85
C ASN A 86 20.22 4.28 23.37
N VAL A 87 19.20 4.53 22.56
CA VAL A 87 19.23 4.26 21.12
C VAL A 87 18.65 5.43 20.35
N LEU A 88 19.27 5.71 19.21
CA LEU A 88 18.59 6.43 18.14
C LEU A 88 17.76 5.42 17.34
N LEU A 89 16.46 5.47 17.54
CA LEU A 89 15.48 4.60 16.90
C LEU A 89 15.01 5.24 15.59
N THR A 90 15.25 4.58 14.47
CA THR A 90 14.73 5.01 13.16
C THR A 90 13.65 4.05 12.70
N CYS A 91 12.42 4.55 12.55
CA CYS A 91 11.34 3.79 11.96
C CYS A 91 11.14 4.22 10.51
N ALA A 92 11.15 3.25 9.61
CA ALA A 92 10.91 3.49 8.20
C ALA A 92 10.12 2.32 7.61
N SER A 93 9.06 2.62 6.88
CA SER A 93 8.56 1.68 5.89
C SER A 93 9.32 1.89 4.59
N ARG A 94 9.76 0.80 3.97
CA ARG A 94 10.44 0.86 2.67
C ARG A 94 9.44 1.07 1.52
N CYS A 95 8.14 0.85 1.74
CA CYS A 95 7.08 1.00 0.74
C CYS A 95 5.68 1.02 1.39
N LEU A 96 4.70 1.75 0.82
CA LEU A 96 3.28 1.71 1.25
C LEU A 96 2.63 0.33 1.06
N LEU A 97 3.27 -0.54 0.27
CA LEU A 97 2.85 -1.90 -0.03
C LEU A 97 3.48 -2.94 0.91
N SER A 98 4.32 -2.53 1.85
CA SER A 98 4.90 -3.47 2.80
C SER A 98 3.94 -3.61 3.98
N SER A 99 3.40 -4.80 4.21
CA SER A 99 2.72 -5.16 5.46
C SER A 99 3.68 -5.16 6.66
N SER A 100 4.96 -4.81 6.46
CA SER A 100 5.99 -4.70 7.47
C SER A 100 6.70 -3.34 7.50
N CYS A 101 7.07 -2.89 8.68
CA CYS A 101 7.93 -1.73 8.93
C CYS A 101 9.31 -2.19 9.39
N HIS A 102 10.34 -1.37 9.13
CA HIS A 102 11.69 -1.60 9.64
C HIS A 102 11.95 -0.66 10.81
N LEU A 103 12.54 -1.20 11.86
CA LEU A 103 12.99 -0.51 13.04
C LEU A 103 14.51 -0.69 13.14
N ALA A 104 15.26 0.37 12.86
CA ALA A 104 16.71 0.37 13.01
C ALA A 104 17.10 1.02 14.34
N PHE A 105 18.00 0.37 15.07
CA PHE A 105 18.52 0.81 16.35
C PHE A 105 19.99 1.16 16.17
N VAL A 106 20.39 2.38 16.53
CA VAL A 106 21.80 2.74 16.68
C VAL A 106 22.07 2.85 18.17
N PHE A 107 22.89 1.94 18.70
CA PHE A 107 23.22 1.89 20.12
C PHE A 107 24.34 2.87 20.43
N GLU A 108 24.10 3.78 21.37
CA GLU A 108 25.12 4.72 21.80
C GLU A 108 26.12 4.02 22.73
N THR A 109 27.32 3.75 22.21
CA THR A 109 28.45 3.32 23.05
C THR A 109 29.28 4.54 23.48
N GLY A 110 28.88 5.18 24.58
CA GLY A 110 29.70 6.18 25.29
C GLY A 110 29.65 7.62 24.76
N PRO A 111 30.23 8.59 25.50
CA PRO A 111 29.88 10.00 25.40
C PRO A 111 30.68 10.71 24.30
N HIS A 112 30.42 10.40 23.03
CA HIS A 112 30.91 11.23 21.93
C HIS A 112 29.92 11.22 20.77
N VAL A 113 29.35 12.41 20.53
CA VAL A 113 28.56 12.78 19.34
C VAL A 113 29.29 12.29 18.09
N CYS A 114 28.68 11.35 17.36
CA CYS A 114 29.16 10.91 16.05
C CYS A 114 28.46 11.74 14.97
N PRO A 115 29.19 12.27 13.97
CA PRO A 115 28.61 13.13 12.95
C PRO A 115 27.65 12.33 12.07
N THR A 116 26.57 12.99 11.63
CA THR A 116 25.59 12.53 10.64
C THR A 116 26.28 11.86 9.46
N ARG A 117 26.43 10.54 9.55
CA ARG A 117 26.79 9.72 8.40
C ARG A 117 25.50 9.49 7.65
N THR A 118 25.23 10.39 6.71
CA THR A 118 24.31 10.13 5.60
C THR A 118 24.55 8.69 5.15
N LEU A 119 23.53 7.83 5.21
CA LEU A 119 23.57 6.48 4.68
C LEU A 119 23.87 6.59 3.18
N ARG A 120 25.15 6.66 2.83
CA ARG A 120 25.62 6.34 1.50
C ARG A 120 25.39 4.86 1.33
N THR A 121 24.46 4.56 0.44
CA THR A 121 24.30 3.31 -0.29
C THR A 121 25.66 2.62 -0.48
N ALA A 122 25.93 1.62 0.35
CA ALA A 122 27.00 0.69 0.07
C ALA A 122 26.50 -0.23 -1.04
N SER A 123 26.90 0.08 -2.27
CA SER A 123 27.06 -0.91 -3.32
C SER A 123 28.17 -1.87 -2.91
N ALA A 124 27.86 -2.85 -2.07
CA ALA A 124 28.72 -3.99 -1.81
C ALA A 124 28.07 -5.20 -2.47
N GLY A 125 28.72 -5.68 -3.53
CA GLY A 125 28.35 -6.93 -4.18
C GLY A 125 28.47 -8.08 -3.19
N GLN A 126 27.35 -8.47 -2.61
CA GLN A 126 27.12 -9.85 -2.21
C GLN A 126 26.26 -10.49 -3.29
N LYS A 127 26.78 -11.58 -3.86
CA LYS A 127 25.99 -12.50 -4.67
C LYS A 127 24.88 -13.06 -3.78
N PHE A 128 23.74 -12.38 -3.70
CA PHE A 128 22.49 -13.02 -3.35
C PHE A 128 22.06 -13.84 -4.55
N VAL A 129 22.48 -15.10 -4.56
CA VAL A 129 21.75 -16.11 -5.31
C VAL A 129 20.56 -16.47 -4.44
N GLU A 130 19.51 -15.69 -4.56
CA GLU A 130 18.18 -16.26 -4.49
C GLU A 130 17.51 -15.87 -5.80
N LYS A 131 17.45 -16.83 -6.72
CA LYS A 131 16.59 -16.73 -7.89
C LYS A 131 15.16 -16.73 -7.36
N SER A 132 14.66 -15.60 -6.84
CA SER A 132 13.23 -15.37 -6.83
C SER A 132 12.83 -15.40 -8.30
N LYS A 133 12.16 -16.48 -8.69
CA LYS A 133 11.61 -16.65 -10.03
C LYS A 133 10.86 -15.35 -10.32
N ILE A 134 11.26 -14.63 -11.38
CA ILE A 134 10.43 -13.57 -11.95
C ILE A 134 9.09 -14.23 -12.25
N GLN A 135 8.07 -13.94 -11.44
CA GLN A 135 6.69 -14.27 -11.79
C GLN A 135 6.26 -13.16 -12.75
N PHE A 136 6.64 -13.39 -14.02
CA PHE A 136 5.97 -12.84 -15.20
C PHE A 136 6.09 -11.32 -15.40
N THR A 137 6.96 -10.90 -16.32
CA THR A 137 6.89 -9.55 -16.90
C THR A 137 6.16 -9.65 -18.24
N HIS A 138 4.92 -9.17 -18.31
CA HIS A 138 4.15 -9.16 -19.57
C HIS A 138 3.85 -7.74 -20.01
N GLU A 139 4.10 -7.47 -21.29
CA GLU A 139 3.71 -6.23 -21.94
C GLU A 139 2.20 -6.28 -22.22
N ILE A 140 1.47 -5.30 -21.69
CA ILE A 140 0.00 -5.25 -21.79
C ILE A 140 -0.39 -4.37 -22.98
N PHE A 141 0.17 -3.16 -23.04
CA PHE A 141 -0.03 -2.20 -24.13
C PHE A 141 1.11 -1.18 -24.18
N ASP A 142 1.37 -0.63 -25.36
CA ASP A 142 2.44 0.36 -25.59
C ASP A 142 3.78 -0.11 -24.97
N ARG A 143 4.19 0.52 -23.87
CA ARG A 143 5.39 0.18 -23.09
C ARG A 143 5.08 -0.09 -21.62
N VAL A 144 3.81 -0.40 -21.32
CA VAL A 144 3.33 -0.75 -19.98
C VAL A 144 3.36 -2.27 -19.81
N CYS A 145 4.08 -2.71 -18.80
CA CYS A 145 4.12 -4.08 -18.35
C CYS A 145 3.54 -4.22 -16.94
N ILE A 146 3.19 -5.45 -16.54
CA ILE A 146 2.90 -5.82 -15.15
C ILE A 146 3.91 -6.85 -14.67
N ALA A 147 4.24 -6.82 -13.38
CA ALA A 147 5.08 -7.84 -12.73
C ALA A 147 4.77 -7.97 -11.24
N GLN A 148 4.84 -9.19 -10.71
CA GLN A 148 4.71 -9.50 -9.28
C GLN A 148 6.02 -9.98 -8.67
N ASN A 149 6.20 -9.65 -7.39
CA ASN A 149 7.36 -10.10 -6.59
C ASN A 149 8.72 -9.73 -7.22
N VAL A 150 8.77 -8.59 -7.92
CA VAL A 150 10.01 -8.09 -8.54
C VAL A 150 10.42 -6.76 -7.91
N ARG A 151 11.64 -6.72 -7.39
CA ARG A 151 12.30 -5.46 -7.01
C ARG A 151 12.90 -4.82 -8.27
N PHE A 152 12.23 -3.83 -8.84
CA PHE A 152 12.77 -3.03 -9.92
C PHE A 152 13.50 -1.80 -9.37
N SER A 153 14.76 -1.62 -9.78
CA SER A 153 15.42 -0.33 -9.71
C SER A 153 15.04 0.51 -10.92
N HIS A 154 14.79 1.81 -10.72
CA HIS A 154 14.60 2.73 -11.85
C HIS A 154 15.88 2.77 -12.68
N THR A 155 15.74 2.49 -13.97
CA THR A 155 16.81 2.56 -14.95
C THR A 155 16.39 3.45 -16.11
N GLU A 156 17.33 3.81 -16.99
CA GLU A 156 17.01 4.55 -18.22
C GLU A 156 16.03 3.79 -19.14
N LYS A 157 16.00 2.45 -19.06
CA LYS A 157 15.17 1.59 -19.92
C LYS A 157 13.83 1.21 -19.29
N CYS A 158 13.73 1.21 -17.97
CA CYS A 158 12.60 0.66 -17.23
C CYS A 158 12.35 1.44 -15.94
N ARG A 159 11.09 1.79 -15.68
CA ARG A 159 10.62 2.47 -14.46
C ARG A 159 9.62 1.59 -13.74
N CYS A 160 9.79 1.46 -12.44
CA CYS A 160 8.77 0.86 -11.60
C CYS A 160 7.64 1.87 -11.41
N PHE A 161 6.40 1.40 -11.51
CA PHE A 161 5.20 2.14 -11.25
C PHE A 161 4.42 1.41 -10.16
N THR A 162 4.13 2.13 -9.10
CA THR A 162 3.28 1.68 -7.99
C THR A 162 2.34 2.85 -7.69
N PRO A 163 1.01 2.64 -7.78
CA PRO A 163 0.03 3.65 -7.42
C PRO A 163 0.20 4.11 -5.96
N SER A 164 -0.29 5.30 -5.65
CA SER A 164 -0.33 5.80 -4.26
C SER A 164 -1.20 4.92 -3.36
N ALA A 165 -1.03 5.03 -2.04
CA ALA A 165 -1.84 4.29 -1.06
C ALA A 165 -3.34 4.63 -1.13
N THR A 166 -3.72 5.74 -1.75
CA THR A 166 -5.12 6.10 -2.03
C THR A 166 -5.78 5.18 -3.06
N VAL A 167 -4.97 4.47 -3.86
CA VAL A 167 -5.39 3.42 -4.80
C VAL A 167 -5.27 2.04 -4.12
N GLN A 168 -5.72 1.93 -2.88
CA GLN A 168 -5.86 0.66 -2.16
C GLN A 168 -7.34 0.41 -1.83
N TYR A 169 -7.72 -0.86 -1.84
CA TYR A 169 -9.05 -1.27 -1.40
C TYR A 169 -9.10 -1.30 0.13
N LEU A 170 -10.19 -0.78 0.71
CA LEU A 170 -10.44 -0.85 2.13
C LEU A 170 -11.49 -1.94 2.38
N PRO A 171 -11.10 -3.12 2.89
CA PRO A 171 -12.01 -4.24 3.06
C PRO A 171 -12.99 -4.00 4.21
N PHE A 172 -14.23 -4.46 4.04
CA PHE A 172 -15.20 -4.52 5.13
C PHE A 172 -15.06 -5.82 5.94
N CYS A 173 -14.81 -6.93 5.25
CA CYS A 173 -14.57 -8.26 5.79
C CYS A 173 -13.41 -8.93 5.02
N ASP A 174 -13.67 -10.01 4.28
CA ASP A 174 -12.68 -10.71 3.46
C ASP A 174 -12.77 -10.34 1.97
N ASP A 175 -13.69 -9.43 1.63
CA ASP A 175 -13.70 -8.72 0.35
C ASP A 175 -12.38 -7.97 0.15
N PHE A 176 -11.87 -7.97 -1.09
CA PHE A 176 -10.59 -7.33 -1.42
C PHE A 176 -10.68 -6.42 -2.65
N GLY A 177 -11.84 -6.34 -3.30
CA GLY A 177 -12.04 -5.63 -4.54
C GLY A 177 -13.43 -5.89 -5.15
N PRO A 178 -13.68 -5.43 -6.38
CA PRO A 178 -12.78 -4.61 -7.21
C PRO A 178 -12.60 -3.18 -6.67
N MET A 179 -11.60 -2.48 -7.20
CA MET A 179 -11.33 -1.08 -6.84
C MET A 179 -12.51 -0.16 -7.16
N LYS A 180 -12.84 0.77 -6.24
CA LYS A 180 -13.88 1.77 -6.46
C LYS A 180 -13.52 2.77 -7.57
N LEU A 181 -14.52 3.45 -8.12
CA LEU A 181 -14.35 4.32 -9.28
C LEU A 181 -13.31 5.44 -9.06
N ALA A 182 -13.29 6.05 -7.87
CA ALA A 182 -12.28 7.07 -7.54
C ALA A 182 -10.84 6.53 -7.66
N SER A 183 -10.60 5.31 -7.17
CA SER A 183 -9.29 4.65 -7.26
C SER A 183 -8.94 4.27 -8.71
N VAL A 184 -9.91 3.85 -9.52
CA VAL A 184 -9.71 3.60 -10.96
C VAL A 184 -9.25 4.87 -11.69
N ILE A 185 -9.91 5.99 -11.42
CA ILE A 185 -9.60 7.28 -12.05
C ILE A 185 -8.24 7.82 -11.60
N GLU A 186 -7.93 7.68 -10.31
CA GLU A 186 -6.62 8.05 -9.77
C GLU A 186 -5.51 7.20 -10.38
N PHE A 187 -5.70 5.88 -10.48
CA PHE A 187 -4.77 5.00 -11.18
C PHE A 187 -4.51 5.45 -12.62
N ILE A 188 -5.56 5.72 -13.39
CA ILE A 188 -5.45 6.20 -14.78
C ILE A 188 -4.65 7.49 -14.82
N THR A 189 -4.96 8.45 -13.93
CA THR A 189 -4.29 9.75 -13.87
C THR A 189 -2.80 9.60 -13.59
N LEU A 190 -2.42 8.75 -12.63
CA LEU A 190 -1.03 8.49 -12.29
C LEU A 190 -0.28 7.79 -13.43
N LEU A 191 -0.91 6.80 -14.06
CA LEU A 191 -0.30 6.05 -15.17
C LEU A 191 -0.11 6.93 -16.41
N GLU A 192 -1.10 7.73 -16.79
CA GLU A 192 -0.98 8.68 -17.91
C GLU A 192 0.11 9.73 -17.63
N LYS A 193 0.26 10.17 -16.38
CA LYS A 193 1.34 11.09 -15.99
C LYS A 193 2.72 10.45 -16.18
N GLU A 194 2.91 9.20 -15.75
CA GLU A 194 4.18 8.49 -15.96
C GLU A 194 4.46 8.26 -17.46
N LEU A 195 3.43 7.91 -18.24
CA LEU A 195 3.51 7.78 -19.70
C LEU A 195 3.88 9.11 -20.37
N ALA A 196 3.28 10.23 -19.97
CA ALA A 196 3.59 11.52 -20.56
C ALA A 196 5.01 12.02 -20.20
N SER A 197 5.49 11.70 -18.99
CA SER A 197 6.73 12.28 -18.45
C SER A 197 8.00 11.52 -18.85
N HIS A 198 7.86 10.27 -19.29
CA HIS A 198 9.00 9.40 -19.58
C HIS A 198 8.77 8.67 -20.89
N SER A 199 9.82 8.21 -21.58
CA SER A 199 9.75 7.36 -22.78
C SER A 199 10.15 5.90 -22.55
N SER A 200 10.62 5.58 -21.33
CA SER A 200 11.06 4.24 -20.94
C SER A 200 9.90 3.28 -20.68
N LYS A 201 10.17 1.97 -20.61
CA LYS A 201 9.15 0.99 -20.21
C LYS A 201 8.66 1.30 -18.80
N ILE A 202 7.35 1.20 -18.59
CA ILE A 202 6.72 1.37 -17.28
C ILE A 202 6.27 -0.02 -16.83
N VAL A 203 6.73 -0.45 -15.66
CA VAL A 203 6.35 -1.73 -15.09
C VAL A 203 5.49 -1.47 -13.87
N TYR A 204 4.20 -1.83 -13.95
CA TYR A 204 3.34 -1.86 -12.79
C TYR A 204 3.82 -2.98 -11.86
N CYS A 205 4.51 -2.56 -10.80
CA CYS A 205 5.04 -3.42 -9.76
C CYS A 205 3.92 -3.72 -8.76
N VAL A 206 3.53 -4.99 -8.67
CA VAL A 206 2.45 -5.47 -7.83
C VAL A 206 3.03 -6.32 -6.70
N GLU A 207 2.49 -6.15 -5.49
CA GLU A 207 2.83 -7.00 -4.35
C GLU A 207 2.43 -8.46 -4.65
N GLU A 208 3.15 -9.42 -4.08
CA GLU A 208 2.81 -10.83 -4.20
C GLU A 208 1.40 -11.11 -3.66
N GLY A 209 0.72 -12.11 -4.25
CA GLY A 209 -0.61 -12.56 -3.83
C GLY A 209 -1.67 -12.42 -4.92
N ALA A 210 -2.57 -13.40 -4.98
CA ALA A 210 -3.60 -13.48 -6.01
C ALA A 210 -4.55 -12.27 -5.98
N ARG A 211 -4.96 -11.82 -4.80
CA ARG A 211 -5.83 -10.63 -4.61
C ARG A 211 -5.21 -9.35 -5.14
N ASN A 212 -3.93 -9.15 -4.86
CA ASN A 212 -3.15 -8.00 -5.34
C ASN A 212 -3.04 -8.03 -6.87
N LEU A 213 -2.76 -9.21 -7.45
CA LEU A 213 -2.72 -9.39 -8.90
C LEU A 213 -4.09 -9.10 -9.53
N THR A 214 -5.17 -9.67 -8.99
CA THR A 214 -6.54 -9.45 -9.49
C THR A 214 -6.86 -7.96 -9.55
N ASN A 215 -6.60 -7.20 -8.49
CA ASN A 215 -6.87 -5.76 -8.48
C ASN A 215 -6.00 -4.98 -9.48
N ALA A 216 -4.71 -5.32 -9.59
CA ALA A 216 -3.81 -4.67 -10.54
C ALA A 216 -4.22 -4.94 -12.00
N VAL A 217 -4.59 -6.19 -12.30
CA VAL A 217 -5.11 -6.60 -13.60
C VAL A 217 -6.43 -5.89 -13.89
N PHE A 218 -7.35 -5.84 -12.92
CA PHE A 218 -8.60 -5.08 -13.03
C PHE A 218 -8.36 -3.62 -13.42
N LEU A 219 -7.45 -2.93 -12.73
CA LEU A 219 -7.09 -1.53 -12.99
C LEU A 219 -6.52 -1.32 -14.39
N LEU A 220 -5.62 -2.20 -14.83
CA LEU A 220 -5.08 -2.15 -16.20
C LEU A 220 -6.17 -2.41 -17.24
N GLY A 221 -7.03 -3.41 -17.04
CA GLY A 221 -8.16 -3.66 -17.93
C GLY A 221 -9.15 -2.50 -17.99
N ALA A 222 -9.41 -1.84 -16.85
CA ALA A 222 -10.21 -0.63 -16.78
C ALA A 222 -9.57 0.52 -17.58
N TYR A 223 -8.24 0.68 -17.51
CA TYR A 223 -7.51 1.62 -18.36
C TYR A 223 -7.71 1.29 -19.85
N LEU A 224 -7.52 0.04 -20.25
CA LEU A 224 -7.68 -0.40 -21.65
C LEU A 224 -9.10 -0.08 -22.18
N ILE A 225 -10.13 -0.32 -21.37
CA ILE A 225 -11.53 -0.04 -21.75
C ILE A 225 -11.77 1.45 -21.80
N LEU A 226 -11.47 2.19 -20.73
CA LEU A 226 -11.85 3.59 -20.60
C LEU A 226 -11.01 4.51 -21.49
N MET A 227 -9.73 4.19 -21.66
CA MET A 227 -8.75 5.08 -22.30
C MET A 227 -8.38 4.69 -23.72
N LEU A 228 -8.35 3.38 -24.02
CA LEU A 228 -7.98 2.87 -25.34
C LEU A 228 -9.18 2.32 -26.13
N ASP A 229 -10.39 2.45 -25.59
CA ASP A 229 -11.63 2.00 -26.23
C ASP A 229 -11.62 0.50 -26.62
N LEU A 230 -10.87 -0.32 -25.89
CA LEU A 230 -10.86 -1.76 -26.11
C LEU A 230 -12.13 -2.41 -25.55
N SER A 231 -12.65 -3.42 -26.26
CA SER A 231 -13.75 -4.25 -25.77
C SER A 231 -13.28 -5.22 -24.69
N THR A 232 -14.20 -5.71 -23.85
CA THR A 232 -13.86 -6.69 -22.81
C THR A 232 -13.17 -7.93 -23.38
N ASP A 233 -13.62 -8.44 -24.53
CA ASP A 233 -13.00 -9.61 -25.18
C ASP A 233 -11.54 -9.34 -25.59
N HIS A 234 -11.23 -8.13 -26.08
CA HIS A 234 -9.85 -7.76 -26.40
C HIS A 234 -9.00 -7.60 -25.14
N VAL A 235 -9.57 -7.09 -24.05
CA VAL A 235 -8.89 -6.99 -22.74
C VAL A 235 -8.56 -8.37 -22.21
N LEU A 236 -9.50 -9.31 -22.23
CA LEU A 236 -9.25 -10.71 -21.86
C LEU A 236 -8.11 -11.30 -22.67
N GLY A 237 -8.06 -11.04 -23.98
CA GLY A 237 -6.95 -11.45 -24.84
C GLY A 237 -5.58 -10.92 -24.41
N ARG A 238 -5.51 -9.72 -23.80
CA ARG A 238 -4.24 -9.16 -23.26
C ARG A 238 -3.76 -9.88 -22.01
N PHE A 239 -4.67 -10.54 -21.31
CA PHE A 239 -4.41 -11.25 -20.06
C PHE A 239 -4.53 -12.77 -20.19
N GLY A 240 -4.63 -13.31 -21.41
CA GLY A 240 -4.72 -14.76 -21.65
C GLY A 240 -3.47 -15.57 -21.28
N TRP A 241 -2.40 -14.89 -20.82
CA TRP A 241 -1.21 -15.51 -20.23
C TRP A 241 -1.36 -15.79 -18.72
N LEU A 242 -2.39 -15.24 -18.06
CA LEU A 242 -2.66 -15.50 -16.65
C LEU A 242 -3.23 -16.90 -16.47
N ASP A 243 -2.58 -17.69 -15.61
CA ASP A 243 -3.15 -18.95 -15.14
C ASP A 243 -4.35 -18.67 -14.22
N GLU A 244 -5.38 -19.51 -14.29
CA GLU A 244 -6.62 -19.34 -13.52
C GLU A 244 -6.36 -19.32 -12.00
N GLY A 245 -5.36 -20.07 -11.52
CA GLY A 245 -4.96 -20.08 -10.10
C GLY A 245 -4.05 -18.92 -9.66
N ALA A 246 -3.63 -18.04 -10.58
CA ALA A 246 -2.78 -16.89 -10.25
C ALA A 246 -3.58 -15.70 -9.71
N ILE A 247 -4.89 -15.68 -9.98
CA ILE A 247 -5.82 -14.63 -9.57
C ILE A 247 -6.95 -15.23 -8.73
N GLU A 248 -7.53 -14.40 -7.88
CA GLU A 248 -8.71 -14.73 -7.09
C GLU A 248 -9.91 -13.95 -7.63
N ALA A 249 -11.07 -14.60 -7.75
CA ALA A 249 -12.31 -13.91 -8.09
C ALA A 249 -12.80 -13.05 -6.92
N PHE A 250 -13.53 -11.95 -7.20
CA PHE A 250 -14.04 -11.09 -6.15
C PHE A 250 -15.19 -11.77 -5.40
N ARG A 251 -15.24 -11.51 -4.09
CA ARG A 251 -16.24 -12.04 -3.17
C ARG A 251 -17.03 -10.92 -2.52
N ASP A 252 -18.14 -11.27 -1.90
CA ASP A 252 -19.00 -10.37 -1.16
C ASP A 252 -18.38 -9.95 0.20
N ALA A 253 -18.92 -8.86 0.76
CA ALA A 253 -18.50 -8.27 2.03
C ALA A 253 -19.22 -8.91 3.23
N THR A 254 -19.23 -10.23 3.31
CA THR A 254 -19.83 -10.97 4.44
C THR A 254 -18.82 -11.84 5.17
N PHE A 255 -19.17 -12.23 6.40
CA PHE A 255 -18.40 -13.16 7.22
C PHE A 255 -18.62 -14.64 6.86
N SER A 256 -19.45 -14.92 5.85
CA SER A 256 -19.81 -16.28 5.45
C SER A 256 -18.89 -16.80 4.35
N GLU A 257 -18.98 -18.09 4.04
CA GLU A 257 -18.32 -18.62 2.84
C GLU A 257 -18.97 -18.02 1.59
N PRO A 258 -18.18 -17.63 0.57
CA PRO A 258 -18.72 -17.01 -0.63
C PRO A 258 -19.49 -18.06 -1.44
N ASP A 259 -20.75 -17.76 -1.75
CA ASP A 259 -21.61 -18.60 -2.61
C ASP A 259 -21.69 -18.09 -4.05
N TYR A 260 -21.13 -16.91 -4.32
CA TYR A 260 -21.01 -16.30 -5.64
C TYR A 260 -19.64 -15.63 -5.80
N ALA A 261 -19.01 -15.86 -6.95
CA ALA A 261 -17.72 -15.28 -7.30
C ALA A 261 -17.88 -14.36 -8.51
N LEU A 262 -17.51 -13.08 -8.37
CA LEU A 262 -17.55 -12.10 -9.45
C LEU A 262 -16.19 -12.04 -10.15
N THR A 263 -16.15 -12.32 -11.45
CA THR A 263 -14.90 -12.41 -12.20
C THR A 263 -14.41 -11.06 -12.71
N LEU A 264 -13.14 -11.01 -13.16
CA LEU A 264 -12.61 -9.84 -13.88
C LEU A 264 -13.43 -9.53 -15.14
N GLU A 265 -13.85 -10.56 -15.87
CA GLU A 265 -14.70 -10.42 -17.05
C GLU A 265 -16.02 -9.73 -16.71
N ASP A 266 -16.71 -10.17 -15.65
CA ASP A 266 -17.98 -9.57 -15.23
C ASP A 266 -17.83 -8.08 -14.91
N CYS A 267 -16.78 -7.73 -14.16
CA CYS A 267 -16.44 -6.35 -13.81
C CYS A 267 -16.16 -5.51 -15.06
N TRP A 268 -15.39 -6.03 -16.01
CA TRP A 268 -15.07 -5.33 -17.25
C TRP A 268 -16.27 -5.20 -18.20
N ARG A 269 -17.13 -6.21 -18.31
CA ARG A 269 -18.39 -6.12 -19.07
C ARG A 269 -19.31 -5.05 -18.47
N GLY A 270 -19.39 -4.98 -17.15
CA GLY A 270 -20.11 -3.92 -16.43
C GLY A 270 -19.57 -2.53 -16.77
N LEU A 271 -18.23 -2.36 -16.72
CA LEU A 271 -17.57 -1.10 -17.03
C LEU A 271 -17.75 -0.68 -18.51
N GLU A 272 -17.57 -1.62 -19.44
CA GLU A 272 -17.80 -1.43 -20.87
C GLU A 272 -19.25 -0.98 -21.14
N ARG A 273 -20.23 -1.63 -20.51
CA ARG A 273 -21.64 -1.25 -20.64
C ARG A 273 -21.93 0.12 -20.04
N GLY A 274 -21.34 0.45 -18.90
CA GLY A 274 -21.43 1.78 -18.30
C GLY A 274 -20.85 2.87 -19.22
N LYS A 275 -19.73 2.58 -19.88
CA LYS A 275 -19.13 3.46 -20.89
C LYS A 275 -20.03 3.60 -22.12
N ALA A 276 -20.56 2.51 -22.66
CA ALA A 276 -21.48 2.52 -23.80
C ALA A 276 -22.77 3.30 -23.53
N ALA A 277 -23.27 3.26 -22.28
CA ALA A 277 -24.42 4.04 -21.84
C ALA A 277 -24.11 5.52 -21.57
N GLY A 278 -22.84 5.94 -21.72
CA GLY A 278 -22.35 7.29 -21.47
C GLY A 278 -22.30 7.67 -19.99
N TRP A 279 -22.29 6.69 -19.07
CA TRP A 279 -22.26 6.95 -17.63
C TRP A 279 -20.87 7.41 -17.22
N ILE A 280 -19.85 6.74 -17.74
CA ILE A 280 -18.44 7.02 -17.50
C ILE A 280 -17.72 7.21 -18.83
N ARG A 281 -16.89 8.26 -18.92
CA ARG A 281 -16.06 8.55 -20.09
C ARG A 281 -14.88 9.44 -19.68
N ARG A 282 -13.77 9.32 -20.41
CA ARG A 282 -12.65 10.27 -20.34
C ARG A 282 -13.16 11.73 -20.46
N PRO A 283 -12.77 12.63 -19.54
CA PRO A 283 -13.05 14.06 -19.67
C PRO A 283 -12.42 14.63 -20.95
N SER A 284 -13.17 15.46 -21.68
CA SER A 284 -12.69 16.09 -22.94
C SER A 284 -12.82 17.62 -22.95
N GLY A 285 -13.04 18.24 -21.79
CA GLY A 285 -13.31 19.66 -21.65
C GLY A 285 -12.70 20.28 -20.39
N PRO A 286 -13.11 21.50 -20.00
CA PRO A 286 -12.50 22.25 -18.89
C PRO A 286 -12.80 21.67 -17.50
N ALA A 287 -13.63 20.63 -17.41
CA ALA A 287 -14.00 19.95 -16.17
C ALA A 287 -13.32 18.56 -16.09
N PRO A 288 -12.04 18.47 -15.73
CA PRO A 288 -11.32 17.19 -15.62
C PRO A 288 -11.88 16.26 -14.53
N TRP A 289 -12.70 16.78 -13.60
CA TRP A 289 -13.37 16.01 -12.56
C TRP A 289 -14.71 15.39 -13.03
N LEU A 290 -15.21 15.73 -14.23
CA LEU A 290 -16.47 15.21 -14.75
C LEU A 290 -16.22 14.04 -15.71
N TRP A 291 -16.46 12.83 -15.22
CA TRP A 291 -16.25 11.58 -15.96
C TRP A 291 -17.57 11.08 -16.54
N GLY A 292 -17.91 11.52 -17.75
CA GLY A 292 -19.20 11.25 -18.37
C GLY A 292 -20.32 11.97 -17.62
N ARG A 293 -21.17 11.22 -16.90
CA ARG A 293 -22.25 11.77 -16.05
C ARG A 293 -21.92 11.72 -14.55
N ILE A 294 -20.68 11.41 -14.20
CA ILE A 294 -20.24 11.27 -12.81
C ILE A 294 -19.33 12.45 -12.46
N ASP A 295 -19.79 13.31 -11.56
CA ASP A 295 -18.95 14.35 -10.96
C ASP A 295 -18.13 13.73 -9.83
N MET A 296 -16.81 13.63 -10.03
CA MET A 296 -15.93 12.98 -9.07
C MET A 296 -15.76 13.77 -7.76
N ARG A 297 -16.01 15.08 -7.76
CA ARG A 297 -16.01 15.88 -6.52
C ARG A 297 -17.21 15.52 -5.67
N ALA A 298 -18.38 15.43 -6.29
CA ALA A 298 -19.59 14.98 -5.62
C ALA A 298 -19.42 13.53 -5.15
N TYR A 299 -18.89 12.64 -6.01
CA TYR A 299 -18.60 11.26 -5.65
C TYR A 299 -17.77 11.19 -4.36
N SER A 300 -16.62 11.87 -4.31
CA SER A 300 -15.73 11.81 -3.14
C SER A 300 -16.30 12.52 -1.91
N HIS A 301 -17.07 13.59 -2.08
CA HIS A 301 -17.73 14.26 -0.97
C HIS A 301 -18.74 13.33 -0.30
N TRP A 302 -19.61 12.69 -1.08
CA TRP A 302 -20.69 11.85 -0.58
C TRP A 302 -20.24 10.43 -0.13
N ASP A 303 -19.10 9.94 -0.63
CA ASP A 303 -18.43 8.69 -0.17
C ASP A 303 -18.04 8.76 1.32
N ASP A 304 -17.80 9.96 1.85
CA ASP A 304 -17.46 10.15 3.27
C ASP A 304 -18.67 9.81 4.17
N PRO A 305 -18.52 8.91 5.16
CA PRO A 305 -19.58 8.60 6.11
C PRO A 305 -20.09 9.80 6.92
N LEU A 306 -19.29 10.85 7.07
CA LEU A 306 -19.69 12.10 7.71
C LEU A 306 -20.59 12.98 6.81
N ASN A 307 -20.56 12.75 5.50
CA ASN A 307 -21.35 13.48 4.52
C ASN A 307 -22.54 12.67 4.00
N GLY A 308 -22.70 11.41 4.42
CA GLY A 308 -23.92 10.62 4.16
C GLY A 308 -23.70 9.21 3.64
N ASP A 309 -22.45 8.80 3.37
CA ASP A 309 -22.12 7.45 2.89
C ASP A 309 -23.00 7.05 1.68
N LEU A 310 -22.90 7.86 0.62
CA LEU A 310 -23.84 7.90 -0.49
C LEU A 310 -23.13 7.80 -1.83
N HIS A 311 -23.66 6.92 -2.69
CA HIS A 311 -23.21 6.74 -4.06
C HIS A 311 -24.36 6.76 -5.06
N MET A 312 -24.19 7.55 -6.12
CA MET A 312 -25.07 7.47 -7.29
C MET A 312 -24.70 6.24 -8.13
N VAL A 313 -25.52 5.19 -8.05
CA VAL A 313 -25.30 3.92 -8.75
C VAL A 313 -25.68 4.05 -10.23
N VAL A 314 -26.79 4.74 -10.53
CA VAL A 314 -27.22 5.03 -11.91
C VAL A 314 -27.39 6.54 -12.07
N PRO A 315 -26.61 7.19 -12.96
CA PRO A 315 -26.66 8.63 -13.12
C PRO A 315 -28.07 9.19 -13.32
N GLY A 316 -28.51 10.04 -12.39
CA GLY A 316 -29.82 10.70 -12.40
C GLY A 316 -31.03 9.78 -12.14
N LYS A 317 -30.82 8.55 -11.66
CA LYS A 317 -31.92 7.58 -11.46
C LYS A 317 -31.88 6.83 -10.14
N LEU A 318 -30.71 6.37 -9.70
CA LEU A 318 -30.58 5.51 -8.53
C LEU A 318 -29.40 5.95 -7.67
N VAL A 319 -29.68 6.09 -6.37
CA VAL A 319 -28.70 6.39 -5.33
C VAL A 319 -28.80 5.30 -4.26
N ALA A 320 -27.66 4.83 -3.80
CA ALA A 320 -27.52 4.01 -2.60
C ALA A 320 -26.91 4.88 -1.50
N LEU A 321 -27.42 4.75 -0.28
CA LEU A 321 -26.90 5.48 0.87
C LEU A 321 -27.06 4.66 2.14
N ARG A 322 -26.25 4.96 3.16
CA ARG A 322 -26.49 4.46 4.51
C ARG A 322 -27.82 5.00 5.03
N GLY A 323 -28.61 4.13 5.65
CA GLY A 323 -29.87 4.51 6.29
C GLY A 323 -29.65 5.63 7.31
N PRO A 324 -30.38 6.76 7.22
CA PRO A 324 -30.30 7.83 8.21
C PRO A 324 -30.56 7.29 9.61
N ARG A 325 -29.81 7.79 10.59
CA ARG A 325 -30.10 7.56 12.00
C ARG A 325 -30.68 8.84 12.56
N ASP A 326 -31.82 8.74 13.22
CA ASP A 326 -32.34 9.87 13.98
C ASP A 326 -31.26 10.33 14.96
N LEU A 327 -30.95 11.63 14.94
CA LEU A 327 -30.30 12.24 16.09
C LEU A 327 -31.26 12.04 17.27
N PRO A 328 -30.78 11.66 18.47
CA PRO A 328 -31.66 11.61 19.63
C PRO A 328 -32.40 12.94 19.71
N CYS A 329 -33.73 12.88 19.83
CA CYS A 329 -34.58 14.06 19.93
C CYS A 329 -34.11 14.89 21.14
N GLY A 330 -33.28 15.90 20.90
CA GLY A 330 -32.62 16.68 21.95
C GLY A 330 -31.51 17.56 21.38
N ASP A 331 -31.80 18.86 21.36
CA ASP A 331 -30.89 19.99 21.16
C ASP A 331 -30.42 20.26 19.72
N HIS A 332 -31.36 20.78 18.92
CA HIS A 332 -31.02 21.81 17.94
C HIS A 332 -30.51 23.06 18.68
N ALA A 333 -29.23 23.07 19.02
CA ALA A 333 -28.53 24.33 19.19
C ALA A 333 -28.23 24.87 17.79
N ASP A 334 -29.05 25.81 17.33
CA ASP A 334 -28.69 26.69 16.23
C ASP A 334 -27.32 27.30 16.55
N ALA A 335 -26.27 26.83 15.88
CA ALA A 335 -24.97 27.47 15.91
C ALA A 335 -25.00 28.70 14.98
N GLY A 336 -25.79 29.70 15.38
CA GLY A 336 -25.52 31.09 15.05
C GLY A 336 -24.57 31.65 16.11
N GLY A 337 -23.34 31.95 15.71
CA GLY A 337 -22.30 32.55 16.56
C GLY A 337 -20.94 32.54 15.91
#